data_AF-A0A0F9BGY4-F1
#
_entry.id   AF-A0A0F9BGY4-F1
#
_cell.length_a   1.000
_cell.length_b   1.000
_cell.length_c   1.000
_cell.angle_alpha   90.00
_cell.angle_beta   90.00
_cell.angle_gamma   90.00
#
_symmetry.space_group_name_H-M   'P 1'
#
loop_
_entity.id
_entity.type
_entity.pdbx_description
1 polymer ?
#
loop_
_entity_poly.entity_id
_entity_poly.type
_entity_poly.pdbx_seq_one_letter_code
_entity_poly.pdbx_strand_id
1 'polypeptide(L)'
;MQETRLYDTDRSMTVSMRAKEEAHDYRYFPDPDLVPMTVESIWIEEIRASLPELPDAKRSRYVSEFKLSDDAATFISEELAMAQWFEEAVELGGEPKSVANWMMGELTRKLNDDSITFKECPVDPQGLVYILTLLDKGSINNNQAKDILN
;
A
#
# COMPACT_ATOMS: atom_id res chain seq x y z
N MET A 1 -14.21 12.15 -34.60
CA MET A 1 -15.59 12.20 -34.07
C MET A 1 -15.50 12.10 -32.57
N GLN A 2 -16.15 12.99 -31.82
CA GLN A 2 -16.14 12.96 -30.36
C GLN A 2 -17.30 12.06 -29.89
N GLU A 3 -17.04 11.15 -28.94
CA GLU A 3 -18.03 10.17 -28.49
C GLU A 3 -17.75 9.69 -27.07
N THR A 4 -18.80 9.22 -26.40
CA THR A 4 -18.68 8.45 -25.17
C THR A 4 -18.68 6.97 -25.53
N ARG A 5 -17.64 6.25 -25.12
CA ARG A 5 -17.48 4.81 -25.37
C ARG A 5 -17.59 4.04 -24.05
N LEU A 6 -18.10 2.82 -24.14
CA LEU A 6 -18.07 1.81 -23.09
C LEU A 6 -16.87 0.87 -23.34
N TYR A 7 -16.29 0.29 -22.29
CA TYR A 7 -15.36 -0.81 -22.43
C TYR A 7 -16.09 -2.14 -22.20
N ASP A 8 -16.08 -3.02 -23.20
CA ASP A 8 -16.59 -4.39 -23.13
C ASP A 8 -15.43 -5.31 -22.75
N THR A 9 -15.48 -5.86 -21.54
CA THR A 9 -14.44 -6.73 -20.99
C THR A 9 -14.36 -8.08 -21.71
N ASP A 10 -15.49 -8.65 -22.11
CA ASP A 10 -15.57 -9.98 -22.75
C ASP A 10 -14.92 -9.96 -24.14
N ARG A 11 -15.09 -8.85 -24.84
CA ARG A 11 -14.56 -8.65 -26.19
C ARG A 11 -13.27 -7.83 -26.20
N SER A 12 -12.82 -7.37 -25.04
CA SER A 12 -11.63 -6.51 -24.87
C SER A 12 -11.60 -5.33 -25.84
N MET A 13 -12.77 -4.73 -26.10
CA MET A 13 -12.90 -3.63 -27.06
C MET A 13 -13.73 -2.49 -26.49
N THR A 14 -13.52 -1.30 -27.02
CA THR A 14 -14.41 -0.18 -26.72
C THR A 14 -15.57 -0.16 -27.71
N VAL A 15 -16.78 0.09 -27.23
CA VAL A 15 -18.00 0.19 -28.04
C VAL A 15 -18.53 1.61 -27.94
N SER A 16 -18.85 2.24 -29.09
CA SER A 16 -19.45 3.57 -29.09
C SER A 16 -20.86 3.52 -28.53
N MET A 17 -21.17 4.39 -27.57
CA MET A 17 -22.51 4.51 -27.01
C MET A 17 -23.24 5.72 -27.59
N ARG A 18 -22.60 6.89 -27.51
CA ARG A 18 -23.20 8.17 -27.89
C ARG A 18 -22.19 9.06 -28.58
N ALA A 19 -22.57 9.58 -29.74
CA ALA A 19 -21.87 10.66 -30.40
C ALA A 19 -22.08 12.00 -29.65
N LYS A 20 -21.00 12.73 -29.41
CA LYS A 20 -21.04 14.12 -28.95
C LYS A 20 -20.96 15.01 -30.18
N GLU A 21 -22.11 15.56 -30.58
CA GLU A 21 -22.18 16.49 -31.73
C GLU A 21 -21.82 17.92 -31.32
N GLU A 22 -22.16 18.33 -30.09
CA GLU A 22 -21.75 19.61 -29.48
C GLU A 22 -21.42 19.40 -27.98
N ALA A 23 -20.62 20.31 -27.40
CA ALA A 23 -20.34 20.28 -25.97
C ALA A 23 -21.63 20.60 -25.18
N HIS A 24 -21.94 19.79 -24.16
CA HIS A 24 -23.11 20.04 -23.32
C HIS A 24 -22.92 21.29 -22.47
N ASP A 25 -23.82 22.26 -22.65
CA ASP A 25 -23.94 23.39 -21.74
C ASP A 25 -24.67 22.92 -20.47
N TYR A 26 -23.88 22.60 -19.44
CA TYR A 26 -24.38 22.22 -18.12
C TYR A 26 -24.95 23.40 -17.33
N ARG A 27 -24.89 24.62 -17.88
CA ARG A 27 -25.43 25.85 -17.28
C ARG A 27 -24.94 26.02 -15.84
N TYR A 28 -23.63 25.91 -15.62
CA TYR A 28 -23.04 26.06 -14.29
C TYR A 28 -23.39 27.43 -13.69
N PHE A 29 -23.91 27.42 -12.47
CA PHE A 29 -24.12 28.60 -11.65
C PHE A 29 -23.85 28.27 -10.18
N PRO A 30 -23.48 29.25 -9.34
CA PRO A 30 -23.34 29.02 -7.90
C PRO A 30 -24.67 28.54 -7.33
N ASP A 31 -24.62 27.44 -6.58
CA ASP A 31 -25.79 26.90 -5.91
C ASP A 31 -26.33 27.93 -4.90
N PRO A 32 -27.55 28.46 -5.08
CA PRO A 32 -28.09 29.52 -4.24
C PRO A 32 -28.45 29.02 -2.83
N ASP A 33 -28.61 27.71 -2.65
CA ASP A 33 -28.94 27.09 -1.37
C ASP A 33 -27.68 26.82 -0.53
N LEU A 34 -26.49 26.86 -1.14
CA LEU A 34 -25.22 26.65 -0.46
C LEU A 34 -24.45 27.97 -0.28
N VAL A 35 -24.12 28.28 0.97
CA VAL A 35 -23.19 29.38 1.26
C VAL A 35 -21.78 29.01 0.77
N PRO A 36 -20.97 30.00 0.32
CA PRO A 36 -19.58 29.77 -0.04
C PRO A 36 -18.81 29.13 1.11
N MET A 37 -18.17 27.99 0.85
CA MET A 37 -17.33 27.31 1.83
C MET A 37 -16.02 28.08 2.01
N THR A 38 -15.75 28.52 3.24
CA THR A 38 -14.46 29.12 3.60
C THR A 38 -13.64 28.10 4.38
N VAL A 39 -12.41 27.83 3.96
CA VAL A 39 -11.48 26.93 4.63
C VAL A 39 -10.47 27.77 5.39
N GLU A 40 -10.52 27.71 6.72
CA GLU A 40 -9.58 28.45 7.58
C GLU A 40 -8.19 27.81 7.54
N SER A 41 -7.14 28.64 7.61
CA SER A 41 -5.75 28.15 7.60
C SER A 41 -5.44 27.25 8.80
N ILE A 42 -6.05 27.49 9.96
CA ILE A 42 -5.86 26.63 11.13
C ILE A 42 -6.31 25.20 10.86
N TRP A 43 -7.45 25.03 10.17
CA TRP A 43 -7.99 23.72 9.83
C TRP A 43 -7.09 22.97 8.83
N ILE A 44 -6.48 23.70 7.88
CA ILE A 44 -5.48 23.13 6.96
C ILE A 44 -4.27 22.62 7.74
N GLU A 45 -3.76 23.38 8.71
CA GLU A 45 -2.59 23.00 9.49
C GLU A 45 -2.88 21.82 10.44
N GLU A 46 -4.08 21.75 11.03
CA GLU A 46 -4.52 20.60 11.80
C GLU A 46 -4.56 19.32 10.96
N ILE A 47 -5.15 19.38 9.76
CA ILE A 47 -5.18 18.24 8.84
C ILE A 47 -3.76 17.87 8.42
N ARG A 48 -2.94 18.86 8.03
CA ARG A 48 -1.55 18.64 7.63
C ARG A 48 -0.73 17.95 8.72
N ALA A 49 -0.91 18.33 9.98
CA ALA A 49 -0.24 17.71 11.12
C ALA A 49 -0.75 16.29 11.43
N SER A 50 -2.00 15.98 11.08
CA SER A 50 -2.59 14.65 11.25
C SER A 50 -2.23 13.66 10.14
N LEU A 51 -1.71 14.14 9.00
CA LEU A 51 -1.36 13.27 7.87
C LEU A 51 -0.19 12.36 8.24
N PRO A 52 -0.31 11.04 8.02
CA PRO A 52 0.83 10.15 8.13
C PRO A 52 1.86 10.45 7.04
N GLU A 53 3.06 9.90 7.22
CA GLU A 53 4.07 9.91 6.18
C GLU A 53 3.53 9.30 4.88
N LEU A 54 3.57 10.06 3.79
CA LEU A 54 3.04 9.64 2.50
C LEU A 54 3.88 8.50 1.88
N PRO A 55 3.29 7.65 1.02
CA PRO A 55 3.97 6.52 0.39
C PRO A 55 5.30 6.89 -0.30
N ASP A 56 5.35 7.99 -1.06
CA ASP A 56 6.56 8.42 -1.76
C ASP A 56 7.69 8.83 -0.80
N ALA A 57 7.33 9.43 0.34
CA ALA A 57 8.28 9.78 1.38
C ALA A 57 8.79 8.52 2.08
N LYS A 58 7.90 7.58 2.43
CA LYS A 58 8.25 6.26 2.98
C LYS A 58 9.19 5.49 2.08
N ARG A 59 8.88 5.37 0.77
CA ARG A 59 9.74 4.68 -0.20
C ARG A 59 11.16 5.29 -0.19
N SER A 60 11.24 6.61 -0.25
CA SER A 60 12.52 7.34 -0.23
C SER A 60 13.30 7.10 1.06
N ARG A 61 12.61 7.06 2.21
CA ARG A 61 13.20 6.75 3.51
C ARG A 61 13.69 5.30 3.58
N TYR A 62 12.89 4.33 3.14
CA TYR A 62 13.27 2.92 3.13
C TYR A 62 14.51 2.63 2.27
N VAL A 63 14.63 3.28 1.11
CA VAL A 63 15.84 3.17 0.29
C VAL A 63 17.04 3.83 0.97
N SER A 64 16.87 5.01 1.55
CA SER A 64 17.99 5.79 2.10
C SER A 64 18.46 5.29 3.47
N GLU A 65 17.56 4.99 4.40
CA GLU A 65 17.84 4.56 5.77
C GLU A 65 18.02 3.05 5.87
N PHE A 66 17.07 2.27 5.34
CA PHE A 66 17.09 0.80 5.44
C PHE A 66 17.82 0.10 4.29
N LYS A 67 18.31 0.86 3.30
CA LYS A 67 19.07 0.34 2.15
C LYS A 67 18.32 -0.75 1.38
N LEU A 68 16.99 -0.67 1.35
CA LEU A 68 16.16 -1.56 0.55
C LEU A 68 16.33 -1.25 -0.95
N SER A 69 16.02 -2.23 -1.80
CA SER A 69 15.86 -1.97 -3.23
C SER A 69 14.62 -1.10 -3.46
N ASP A 70 14.58 -0.40 -4.60
CA ASP A 70 13.42 0.42 -4.98
C ASP A 70 12.14 -0.43 -5.10
N ASP A 71 12.25 -1.65 -5.62
CA ASP A 71 11.13 -2.60 -5.73
C ASP A 71 10.56 -2.98 -4.35
N ALA A 72 11.44 -3.32 -3.39
CA ALA A 72 11.02 -3.69 -2.04
C ALA A 72 10.43 -2.49 -1.29
N ALA A 73 11.05 -1.32 -1.42
CA ALA A 73 10.55 -0.10 -0.81
C ALA A 73 9.19 0.29 -1.39
N THR A 74 9.00 0.16 -2.71
CA THR A 74 7.72 0.39 -3.38
C THR A 74 6.67 -0.57 -2.84
N PHE A 75 6.91 -1.88 -2.91
CA PHE A 75 6.00 -2.91 -2.42
C PHE A 75 5.54 -2.66 -0.97
N ILE A 76 6.47 -2.44 -0.05
CA ILE A 76 6.14 -2.23 1.38
C ILE A 76 5.33 -0.93 1.58
N SER A 77 5.56 0.09 0.75
CA SER A 77 4.89 1.39 0.83
C SER A 77 3.54 1.47 0.10
N GLU A 78 3.13 0.43 -0.62
CA GLU A 78 1.87 0.43 -1.38
C GLU A 78 0.63 0.55 -0.49
N GLU A 79 0.67 -0.07 0.70
CA GLU A 79 -0.41 -0.01 1.68
C GLU A 79 0.09 0.41 3.05
N LEU A 80 -0.71 1.20 3.77
CA LEU A 80 -0.39 1.65 5.11
C LEU A 80 -0.16 0.48 6.08
N ALA A 81 -0.99 -0.58 5.98
CA ALA A 81 -0.87 -1.75 6.85
C ALA A 81 0.46 -2.50 6.63
N MET A 82 0.91 -2.63 5.37
CA MET A 82 2.21 -3.23 5.05
C MET A 82 3.36 -2.41 5.61
N ALA A 83 3.31 -1.09 5.41
CA ALA A 83 4.32 -0.18 5.93
C ALA A 83 4.42 -0.24 7.46
N GLN A 84 3.30 -0.21 8.17
CA GLN A 84 3.25 -0.31 9.63
C GLN A 84 3.78 -1.65 10.13
N TRP A 85 3.37 -2.75 9.50
CA TRP A 85 3.82 -4.10 9.87
C TRP A 85 5.35 -4.24 9.71
N PHE A 86 5.90 -3.71 8.60
CA PHE A 86 7.34 -3.68 8.35
C PHE A 86 8.09 -2.84 9.39
N GLU A 87 7.62 -1.62 9.65
CA GLU A 87 8.24 -0.71 10.61
C GLU A 87 8.26 -1.31 12.02
N GLU A 88 7.16 -1.94 12.44
CA GLU A 88 7.09 -2.64 13.73
C GLU A 88 8.09 -3.81 13.80
N ALA A 89 8.22 -4.61 12.75
CA ALA A 89 9.20 -5.69 12.70
C ALA A 89 10.65 -5.15 12.79
N VAL A 90 10.95 -4.03 12.14
CA VAL A 90 12.27 -3.38 12.21
C VAL A 90 12.53 -2.80 13.60
N GLU A 91 11.54 -2.15 14.23
CA GLU A 91 11.63 -1.62 15.59
C GLU A 91 11.88 -2.72 16.63
N LEU A 92 11.30 -3.91 16.43
CA LEU A 92 11.52 -5.09 17.26
C LEU A 92 12.92 -5.72 17.07
N GLY A 93 13.74 -5.19 16.16
CA GLY A 93 15.12 -5.62 15.92
C GLY A 93 15.30 -6.55 14.72
N GLY A 94 14.28 -6.70 13.86
CA GLY A 94 14.41 -7.42 12.60
C GLY A 94 15.36 -6.71 11.64
N GLU A 95 16.23 -7.45 10.96
CA GLU A 95 17.10 -6.89 9.93
C GLU A 95 16.25 -6.44 8.73
N PRO A 96 16.26 -5.15 8.33
CA PRO A 96 15.29 -4.61 7.37
C PRO A 96 15.23 -5.35 6.03
N LYS A 97 16.38 -5.77 5.46
CA LYS A 97 16.37 -6.49 4.18
C LYS A 97 15.77 -7.88 4.31
N SER A 98 16.08 -8.58 5.39
CA SER A 98 15.52 -9.90 5.68
C SER A 98 14.03 -9.81 5.90
N VAL A 99 13.55 -8.86 6.71
CA VAL A 99 12.11 -8.63 6.91
C VAL A 99 11.43 -8.35 5.56
N ALA A 100 11.96 -7.42 4.76
CA ALA A 100 11.42 -7.08 3.44
C ALA A 100 11.33 -8.30 2.51
N ASN A 101 12.37 -9.13 2.47
CA ASN A 101 12.41 -10.34 1.65
C ASN A 101 11.36 -11.38 2.09
N TRP A 102 11.18 -11.56 3.40
CA TRP A 102 10.17 -12.48 3.94
C TRP A 102 8.74 -11.96 3.72
N MET A 103 8.54 -10.65 3.79
CA MET A 103 7.28 -10.00 3.44
C MET A 103 6.91 -10.23 1.98
N MET A 104 7.80 -9.89 1.05
CA MET A 104 7.58 -10.05 -0.40
C MET A 104 7.40 -11.51 -0.82
N GLY A 105 8.06 -12.43 -0.12
CA GLY A 105 8.02 -13.86 -0.42
C GLY A 105 6.94 -14.61 0.35
N GLU A 106 7.33 -15.16 1.49
CA GLU A 106 6.54 -16.17 2.21
C GLU A 106 5.26 -15.60 2.83
N LEU A 107 5.30 -14.39 3.41
CA LEU A 107 4.11 -13.78 3.99
C LEU A 107 3.09 -13.44 2.91
N THR A 108 3.50 -12.79 1.82
CA THR A 108 2.61 -12.50 0.70
C THR A 108 2.02 -13.77 0.09
N ARG A 109 2.82 -14.84 -0.04
CA ARG A 109 2.33 -16.15 -0.48
C ARG A 109 1.21 -16.67 0.44
N LYS A 110 1.43 -16.69 1.75
CA LYS A 110 0.44 -17.15 2.73
C LYS A 110 -0.84 -16.31 2.72
N LEU A 111 -0.69 -14.99 2.71
CA LEU A 111 -1.83 -14.07 2.68
C LEU A 111 -2.66 -14.23 1.41
N ASN A 112 -2.02 -14.45 0.27
CA ASN A 112 -2.70 -14.72 -0.99
C ASN A 112 -3.42 -16.08 -0.98
N ASP A 113 -2.80 -17.13 -0.44
CA ASP A 113 -3.41 -18.46 -0.31
C ASP A 113 -4.70 -18.39 0.54
N ASP A 114 -4.69 -17.58 1.61
CA ASP A 114 -5.82 -17.36 2.51
C ASP A 114 -6.76 -16.23 2.04
N SER A 115 -6.44 -15.53 0.94
CA SER A 115 -7.16 -14.36 0.41
C SER A 115 -7.39 -13.23 1.44
N ILE A 116 -6.39 -12.99 2.29
CA ILE A 116 -6.38 -11.95 3.32
C ILE A 116 -5.29 -10.90 3.05
N THR A 117 -5.35 -9.78 3.76
CA THR A 117 -4.38 -8.67 3.62
C THR A 117 -3.46 -8.59 4.84
N PHE A 118 -2.40 -7.77 4.77
CA PHE A 118 -1.50 -7.55 5.91
C PHE A 118 -2.22 -6.98 7.15
N LYS A 119 -3.37 -6.33 6.97
CA LYS A 119 -4.20 -5.85 8.08
C LYS A 119 -4.76 -6.99 8.95
N GLU A 120 -4.94 -8.18 8.36
CA GLU A 120 -5.48 -9.38 9.01
C GLU A 120 -4.43 -10.49 9.07
N CYS A 121 -3.14 -10.12 8.96
CA CYS A 121 -2.06 -11.10 8.95
C CYS A 121 -2.04 -11.91 10.26
N PRO A 122 -2.15 -13.25 10.20
CA PRO A 122 -2.09 -14.08 11.40
C PRO A 122 -0.69 -14.15 12.00
N VAL A 123 0.33 -13.73 11.25
CA VAL A 123 1.72 -13.68 11.70
C VAL A 123 2.03 -12.27 12.18
N ASP A 124 2.25 -12.18 13.48
CA ASP A 124 2.66 -10.96 14.15
C ASP A 124 4.10 -10.57 13.78
N PRO A 125 4.44 -9.27 13.67
CA PRO A 125 5.81 -8.81 13.43
C PRO A 125 6.83 -9.44 14.40
N GLN A 126 6.48 -9.58 15.67
CA GLN A 126 7.36 -10.19 16.68
C GLN A 126 7.65 -11.66 16.37
N GLY A 127 6.66 -12.39 15.85
CA GLY A 127 6.81 -13.77 15.44
C GLY A 127 7.86 -13.94 14.34
N LEU A 128 7.81 -13.08 13.31
CA LEU A 128 8.81 -13.11 12.24
C LEU A 128 10.21 -12.76 12.77
N VAL A 129 10.35 -11.70 13.56
CA VAL A 129 11.65 -11.29 14.11
C VAL A 129 12.28 -12.39 14.95
N TYR A 130 11.48 -13.13 15.73
CA TYR A 130 11.94 -14.28 16.48
C TYR A 130 12.47 -15.40 15.57
N ILE A 131 11.75 -15.72 14.49
CA ILE A 131 12.18 -16.72 13.50
C ILE A 131 13.49 -16.30 12.83
N LEU A 132 13.59 -15.03 12.41
CA LEU A 132 14.82 -14.47 11.82
C LEU A 132 16.00 -14.56 12.79
N THR A 133 15.77 -14.27 14.08
CA THR A 133 16.79 -14.40 15.11
C THR A 133 17.29 -15.85 15.28
N LEU A 134 16.39 -16.84 15.15
CA LEU A 134 16.77 -18.25 15.20
C LEU A 134 17.56 -18.69 13.96
N LEU A 135 17.23 -18.15 12.79
CA LEU A 135 17.98 -18.35 11.54
C LEU A 135 19.39 -17.78 11.65
N ASP A 136 19.54 -16.56 12.15
CA ASP A 136 20.84 -15.90 12.34
C ASP A 136 21.74 -16.66 13.31
N LYS A 137 21.15 -17.28 14.35
CA LYS A 137 21.85 -18.15 15.30
C LYS A 137 22.18 -19.54 14.73
N GLY A 138 21.75 -19.85 13.50
CA GLY A 138 21.89 -21.18 12.89
C GLY A 138 21.14 -22.29 13.63
N SER A 139 20.17 -21.92 14.48
CA SER A 139 19.39 -22.88 15.27
C SER A 139 18.35 -23.61 14.42
N ILE A 140 17.90 -22.96 13.35
CA ILE A 140 17.01 -23.51 12.33
C ILE A 140 17.55 -23.19 10.94
N ASN A 141 17.12 -23.93 9.93
CA ASN A 141 17.37 -23.62 8.52
C ASN A 141 16.14 -22.96 7.87
N ASN A 142 16.32 -22.43 6.66
CA ASN A 142 15.24 -21.74 5.93
C ASN A 142 13.99 -22.60 5.69
N ASN A 143 14.13 -23.91 5.51
CA ASN A 143 12.97 -24.79 5.31
C ASN A 143 12.16 -24.91 6.60
N GLN A 144 12.83 -25.11 7.73
CA GLN A 144 12.19 -25.17 9.04
C GLN A 144 11.50 -23.84 9.40
N ALA A 145 12.11 -22.71 9.05
CA ALA A 145 11.49 -21.41 9.25
C ALA A 145 10.19 -21.24 8.45
N LYS A 146 10.16 -21.73 7.20
CA LYS A 146 8.95 -21.75 6.37
C LYS A 146 7.88 -22.69 6.93
N ASP A 147 8.28 -23.84 7.45
CA ASP A 147 7.37 -24.80 8.07
C ASP A 147 6.72 -24.25 9.34
N ILE A 148 7.43 -23.44 10.13
CA ILE A 148 6.88 -22.77 11.33
C ILE A 148 5.85 -21.68 10.95
N LEU A 149 5.99 -21.08 9.77
CA LEU A 149 5.15 -20.00 9.25
C LEU A 149 3.87 -20.50 8.57
N ASN A 150 3.85 -21.76 8.11
CA ASN A 150 2.71 -22.39 7.48
C ASN A 150 1.61 -22.77 8.50
#